data_AF-A0A8T7LQ96-F1
#
_entry.id   AF-A0A8T7LQ96-F1
#
_cell.length_a   1.000
_cell.length_b   1.000
_cell.length_c   1.000
_cell.angle_alpha   90.00
_cell.angle_beta   90.00
_cell.angle_gamma   90.00
#
_symmetry.space_group_name_H-M   'P 1'
#
loop_
_entity.id
_entity.type
_entity.pdbx_description
1 polymer ?
#
loop_
_entity_poly.entity_id
_entity_poly.type
_entity_poly.pdbx_seq_one_letter_code
_entity_poly.pdbx_strand_id
1 'polypeptide(L)'
;MRRFLDTAAFVAANILVMILLHGNSRQFWPKVPYLSLRDESVGEHTRLLFNTLVVVTAVQAALGRLPRAVWLPRALTLGVIPATLPALIWLGQHGLRLKGTTAEHYNLALVPLLPIAAAFVEHRLAVALGSAEETSPAPDAL
;
A
#
# COMPACT_ATOMS: atom_id res chain seq x y z
N MET A 1 5.09 21.17 3.76
CA MET A 1 5.63 20.48 4.96
C MET A 1 4.64 19.48 5.56
N ARG A 2 3.44 19.91 6.02
CA ARG A 2 2.45 19.03 6.68
C ARG A 2 2.10 17.76 5.90
N ARG A 3 1.81 17.91 4.61
CA ARG A 3 1.51 16.79 3.71
C ARG A 3 2.64 15.76 3.60
N PHE A 4 3.88 16.22 3.56
CA PHE A 4 5.05 15.33 3.52
C PHE A 4 5.18 14.54 4.82
N LEU A 5 4.93 15.18 5.96
CA LEU A 5 4.91 14.51 7.28
C LEU A 5 3.78 13.50 7.37
N ASP A 6 2.59 13.81 6.84
CA ASP A 6 1.45 12.88 6.83
C ASP A 6 1.75 11.65 5.96
N THR A 7 2.37 11.84 4.79
CA THR A 7 2.83 10.76 3.92
C THR A 7 3.92 9.93 4.59
N ALA A 8 4.92 10.57 5.20
CA ALA A 8 5.99 9.88 5.91
C ALA A 8 5.44 9.05 7.09
N ALA A 9 4.50 9.61 7.86
CA ALA A 9 3.83 8.91 8.95
C ALA A 9 2.99 7.73 8.44
N PHE A 10 2.30 7.88 7.31
CA PHE A 10 1.57 6.78 6.67
C PHE A 10 2.52 5.65 6.21
N VAL A 11 3.62 5.99 5.56
CA VAL A 11 4.63 5.00 5.11
C VAL A 11 5.23 4.28 6.31
N ALA A 12 5.64 5.02 7.35
CA ALA A 12 6.18 4.45 8.57
C ALA A 12 5.17 3.53 9.28
N ALA A 13 3.90 3.93 9.37
CA ALA A 13 2.84 3.11 9.94
C ALA A 13 2.63 1.80 9.17
N ASN A 14 2.65 1.85 7.83
CA ASN A 14 2.56 0.64 7.02
C ASN A 14 3.74 -0.30 7.22
N ILE A 15 4.97 0.23 7.27
CA ILE A 15 6.16 -0.59 7.53
C ILE A 15 6.06 -1.26 8.90
N LEU A 16 5.71 -0.50 9.95
CA LEU A 16 5.56 -1.03 11.31
C LEU A 16 4.46 -2.10 11.40
N VAL A 17 3.29 -1.84 10.82
CA VAL A 17 2.17 -2.79 10.82
C VAL A 17 2.53 -4.04 10.02
N MET A 18 3.21 -3.90 8.87
CA MET A 18 3.65 -5.05 8.09
C MET A 18 4.60 -5.93 8.89
N ILE A 19 5.58 -5.33 9.60
CA ILE A 19 6.50 -6.05 10.49
C ILE A 19 5.73 -6.77 11.61
N LEU A 20 4.75 -6.12 12.23
CA LEU A 20 3.93 -6.71 13.29
C LEU A 20 3.08 -7.88 12.79
N LEU A 21 2.40 -7.71 11.66
CA LEU A 21 1.52 -8.73 11.08
C LEU A 21 2.32 -9.93 10.54
N HIS A 22 3.51 -9.68 9.98
CA HIS A 22 4.42 -10.72 9.53
C HIS A 22 5.09 -11.45 10.71
N GLY A 23 5.46 -10.74 11.79
CA GLY A 23 6.01 -11.36 13.01
C GLY A 23 5.03 -12.31 13.72
N ASN A 24 3.73 -12.12 13.52
CA ASN A 24 2.67 -12.97 14.07
C ASN A 24 2.42 -14.27 13.26
N SER A 25 2.99 -14.43 12.07
CA SER A 25 2.70 -15.59 11.18
C SER A 25 3.60 -16.83 11.37
N ARG A 26 4.28 -16.99 12.51
CA ARG A 26 5.22 -18.10 12.93
C ARG A 26 6.73 -17.79 12.89
N GLN A 27 7.15 -16.52 12.88
CA GLN A 27 8.58 -16.17 12.85
C GLN A 27 8.97 -15.18 13.95
N PHE A 28 9.00 -15.67 15.19
CA PHE A 28 9.50 -14.90 16.34
C PHE A 28 11.03 -15.10 16.43
N TRP A 29 11.81 -14.00 16.32
CA TRP A 29 13.26 -13.83 16.62
C TRP A 29 14.31 -13.89 15.47
N PRO A 30 15.51 -13.29 15.68
CA PRO A 30 15.98 -11.98 15.22
C PRO A 30 16.64 -12.02 13.82
N LYS A 31 16.14 -12.87 12.91
CA LYS A 31 16.45 -12.69 11.49
C LYS A 31 15.57 -11.53 11.03
N VAL A 32 16.18 -10.44 10.53
CA VAL A 32 15.49 -9.39 9.78
C VAL A 32 14.40 -10.07 8.94
N PRO A 33 13.11 -9.69 9.06
CA PRO A 33 12.02 -10.42 8.43
C PRO A 33 12.36 -10.56 6.96
N TYR A 34 12.72 -11.79 6.58
CA TYR A 34 13.04 -12.10 5.21
C TYR A 34 11.70 -12.03 4.48
N LEU A 35 11.39 -10.84 3.95
CA LEU A 35 10.42 -10.62 2.87
C LEU A 35 10.95 -11.24 1.55
N SER A 36 11.68 -12.34 1.70
CA SER A 36 12.14 -13.16 0.61
C SER A 36 10.95 -14.03 0.24
N LEU A 37 10.44 -13.82 -0.96
CA LEU A 37 9.53 -14.71 -1.67
C LEU A 37 10.10 -16.14 -1.87
N ARG A 38 11.20 -16.52 -1.19
CA ARG A 38 11.81 -17.84 -1.31
C ARG A 38 10.87 -18.95 -0.87
N ASP A 39 10.13 -18.73 0.23
CA ASP A 39 9.34 -19.79 0.88
C ASP A 39 7.84 -19.46 1.01
N GLU A 40 7.43 -18.21 0.79
CA GLU A 40 6.03 -17.77 0.88
C GLU A 40 5.42 -17.45 -0.49
N SER A 41 4.15 -17.80 -0.66
CA SER A 41 3.44 -17.61 -1.92
C SER A 41 3.15 -16.14 -2.21
N VAL A 42 3.07 -15.78 -3.50
CA VAL A 42 2.63 -14.44 -3.95
C VAL A 42 1.27 -14.05 -3.36
N GLY A 43 0.39 -15.04 -3.14
CA GLY A 43 -0.92 -14.85 -2.52
C GLY A 43 -0.83 -14.42 -1.05
N GLU A 44 0.06 -15.03 -0.25
CA GLU A 44 0.28 -14.65 1.14
C GLU A 44 0.84 -13.23 1.26
N HIS A 45 1.79 -12.87 0.40
CA HIS A 45 2.34 -11.52 0.36
C HIS A 45 1.30 -10.47 -0.04
N THR A 46 0.44 -10.80 -1.02
CA THR A 46 -0.65 -9.91 -1.45
C THR A 46 -1.66 -9.71 -0.31
N ARG A 47 -2.00 -10.79 0.40
CA ARG A 47 -2.89 -10.75 1.57
C ARG A 47 -2.28 -9.96 2.72
N LEU A 48 -0.99 -10.14 3.01
CA LEU A 48 -0.27 -9.39 4.04
C LEU A 48 -0.27 -7.89 3.74
N LEU A 49 0.04 -7.51 2.50
CA LEU A 49 0.01 -6.12 2.05
C LEU A 49 -1.39 -5.51 2.17
N PHE A 50 -2.42 -6.23 1.70
CA PHE A 50 -3.81 -5.81 1.85
C PHE A 50 -4.18 -5.61 3.32
N ASN A 51 -3.91 -6.60 4.18
CA ASN A 51 -4.21 -6.52 5.61
C ASN A 51 -3.49 -5.35 6.28
N THR A 52 -2.23 -5.11 5.92
CA THR A 52 -1.43 -3.98 6.43
C THR A 52 -2.10 -2.65 6.09
N LEU A 53 -2.44 -2.44 4.81
CA LEU A 53 -3.06 -1.21 4.37
C LEU A 53 -4.45 -1.00 5.01
N VAL A 54 -5.23 -2.08 5.16
CA VAL A 54 -6.54 -2.05 5.82
C VAL A 54 -6.40 -1.68 7.29
N VAL A 55 -5.49 -2.32 8.03
CA VAL A 55 -5.25 -2.03 9.45
C VAL A 55 -4.79 -0.59 9.64
N VAL A 56 -3.82 -0.12 8.86
CA VAL A 56 -3.36 1.28 8.94
C VAL A 56 -4.52 2.24 8.64
N THR A 57 -5.33 1.94 7.63
CA THR A 57 -6.49 2.76 7.27
C THR A 57 -7.52 2.79 8.38
N ALA A 58 -7.83 1.64 8.98
CA ALA A 58 -8.77 1.54 10.11
C ALA A 58 -8.26 2.31 11.33
N VAL A 59 -6.96 2.21 11.66
CA VAL A 59 -6.35 2.99 12.74
C VAL A 59 -6.41 4.49 12.46
N GLN A 60 -6.09 4.92 11.23
CA GLN A 60 -6.19 6.33 10.84
C GLN A 60 -7.63 6.85 10.93
N ALA A 61 -8.61 6.05 10.50
CA ALA A 61 -10.02 6.39 10.59
C ALA A 61 -10.48 6.49 12.07
N ALA A 62 -10.11 5.52 12.90
CA ALA A 62 -10.44 5.50 14.33
C ALA A 62 -9.84 6.68 15.10
N LEU A 63 -8.64 7.13 14.71
CA LEU A 63 -7.97 8.30 15.29
C LEU A 63 -8.45 9.64 14.71
N GLY A 64 -9.45 9.64 13.82
CA GLY A 64 -9.96 10.86 13.17
C GLY A 64 -8.95 11.50 12.20
N ARG A 65 -7.93 10.76 11.77
CA ARG A 65 -6.86 11.23 10.87
C ARG A 65 -7.15 10.98 9.38
N LEU A 66 -8.31 10.40 9.05
CA LEU A 66 -8.74 10.15 7.66
C LEU A 66 -9.97 11.01 7.33
N PRO A 67 -9.81 12.16 6.63
CA PRO A 67 -10.93 13.01 6.22
C PRO A 67 -11.90 12.26 5.30
N ARG A 68 -13.21 12.49 5.45
CA ARG A 68 -14.25 11.80 4.65
C ARG A 68 -14.06 11.96 3.14
N ALA A 69 -13.58 13.13 2.68
CA ALA A 69 -13.29 13.39 1.27
C ALA A 69 -12.27 12.40 0.66
N VAL A 70 -11.46 11.73 1.49
CA VAL A 70 -10.41 10.80 1.04
C VAL A 70 -10.84 9.33 1.17
N TRP A 71 -12.05 9.04 1.67
CA TRP A 71 -12.51 7.66 1.89
C TRP A 71 -12.63 6.86 0.59
N LEU A 72 -13.22 7.45 -0.45
CA LEU A 72 -13.34 6.79 -1.75
C LEU A 72 -11.97 6.61 -2.43
N PRO A 73 -11.11 7.65 -2.56
CA PRO A 73 -9.73 7.47 -3.02
C PRO A 73 -8.96 6.38 -2.25
N ARG A 74 -9.12 6.34 -0.91
CA ARG A 74 -8.49 5.34 -0.05
C ARG A 74 -9.00 3.93 -0.36
N ALA A 75 -10.32 3.73 -0.45
CA ALA A 75 -10.91 2.42 -0.76
C ALA A 75 -10.43 1.87 -2.11
N LEU A 76 -10.36 2.73 -3.13
CA LEU A 76 -9.82 2.36 -4.43
C LEU A 76 -8.34 2.00 -4.35
N THR A 77 -7.55 2.77 -3.59
CA THR A 77 -6.12 2.49 -3.37
C THR A 77 -5.91 1.15 -2.66
N LEU A 78 -6.77 0.78 -1.71
CA LEU A 78 -6.76 -0.53 -1.04
C LEU A 78 -6.99 -1.70 -2.00
N GLY A 79 -7.72 -1.50 -3.09
CA GLY A 79 -7.89 -2.51 -4.13
C GLY A 79 -6.72 -2.54 -5.11
N VAL A 80 -6.33 -1.37 -5.63
CA VAL A 80 -5.32 -1.26 -6.69
C VAL A 80 -3.95 -1.71 -6.22
N ILE A 81 -3.46 -1.23 -5.08
CA ILE A 81 -2.08 -1.46 -4.66
C ILE A 81 -1.79 -2.95 -4.44
N PRO A 82 -2.60 -3.71 -3.66
CA PRO A 82 -2.40 -5.15 -3.54
C PRO A 82 -2.52 -5.90 -4.86
N ALA A 83 -3.46 -5.52 -5.73
CA ALA A 83 -3.62 -6.13 -7.04
C ALA A 83 -2.40 -5.92 -7.96
N THR A 84 -1.59 -4.88 -7.74
CA THR A 84 -0.35 -4.67 -8.51
C THR A 84 0.80 -5.57 -8.07
N LEU A 85 0.77 -6.12 -6.86
CA LEU A 85 1.89 -6.88 -6.30
C LEU A 85 2.24 -8.14 -7.14
N PRO A 86 1.28 -8.98 -7.57
CA PRO A 86 1.59 -10.13 -8.43
C PRO A 86 2.25 -9.72 -9.74
N ALA A 87 1.82 -8.60 -10.34
CA ALA A 87 2.40 -8.09 -11.59
C ALA A 87 3.83 -7.60 -11.38
N LEU A 88 4.11 -6.90 -10.26
CA LEU A 88 5.45 -6.43 -9.92
C LEU A 88 6.41 -7.59 -9.62
N ILE A 89 5.94 -8.65 -8.97
CA ILE A 89 6.72 -9.86 -8.72
C ILE A 89 7.00 -10.58 -10.04
N TRP A 90 5.98 -10.74 -10.89
CA TRP A 90 6.13 -11.34 -12.21
C TRP A 90 7.14 -10.56 -13.05
N LEU A 91 7.07 -9.22 -13.05
CA LEU A 91 8.02 -8.36 -13.75
C LEU A 91 9.45 -8.57 -13.24
N GLY A 92 9.66 -8.62 -11.93
CA GLY A 92 10.98 -8.87 -11.34
C GLY A 92 11.56 -10.23 -11.72
N GLN A 93 10.74 -11.28 -11.63
CA GLN A 93 11.18 -12.67 -11.86
C GLN A 93 11.30 -13.02 -13.34
N HIS A 94 10.35 -12.61 -14.18
CA HIS A 94 10.26 -13.02 -15.59
C HIS A 94 10.75 -11.93 -16.55
N GLY A 95 10.39 -10.66 -16.29
CA GLY A 95 10.80 -9.54 -17.13
C GLY A 95 12.26 -9.18 -16.94
N LEU A 96 12.65 -8.91 -15.69
CA LEU A 96 14.02 -8.54 -15.31
C LEU A 96 14.91 -9.75 -15.03
N ARG A 97 14.34 -10.96 -15.01
CA ARG A 97 15.05 -12.23 -14.77
C ARG A 97 15.92 -12.19 -13.50
N LEU A 98 15.47 -11.48 -12.47
CA LEU A 98 16.20 -11.34 -11.22
C LEU A 98 16.27 -12.70 -10.52
N LYS A 99 17.46 -13.07 -10.06
CA LYS A 99 17.74 -14.34 -9.37
C LYS A 99 18.52 -14.12 -8.09
N GLY A 100 18.36 -15.05 -7.15
CA GLY A 100 19.10 -15.06 -5.89
C GLY A 100 18.96 -13.75 -5.13
N THR A 101 20.09 -13.23 -4.66
CA THR A 101 20.16 -12.05 -3.79
C THR A 101 19.58 -10.79 -4.43
N THR A 102 19.66 -10.62 -5.75
CA THR A 102 19.10 -9.43 -6.43
C THR A 102 17.58 -9.41 -6.41
N ALA A 103 16.94 -10.59 -6.53
CA ALA A 103 15.49 -10.70 -6.39
C ALA A 103 15.04 -10.38 -4.96
N GLU A 104 15.82 -10.77 -3.95
CA GLU A 104 15.57 -10.46 -2.55
C GLU A 104 15.62 -8.95 -2.29
N HIS A 105 16.65 -8.26 -2.80
CA HIS A 105 16.74 -6.79 -2.70
C HIS A 105 15.58 -6.08 -3.39
N TYR A 106 15.16 -6.58 -4.56
CA TYR A 106 14.00 -6.05 -5.27
C TYR A 106 12.73 -6.17 -4.41
N ASN A 107 12.46 -7.35 -3.85
CA ASN A 107 11.28 -7.56 -3.00
C ASN A 107 11.32 -6.71 -1.73
N LEU A 108 12.49 -6.59 -1.10
CA LEU A 108 12.69 -5.73 0.07
C LEU A 108 12.44 -4.26 -0.26
N ALA A 109 12.89 -3.80 -1.44
CA ALA A 109 12.65 -2.44 -1.90
C ALA A 109 11.15 -2.16 -2.14
N LEU A 110 10.35 -3.18 -2.50
CA LEU A 110 8.90 -3.01 -2.67
C LEU A 110 8.20 -2.63 -1.35
N VAL A 111 8.73 -3.03 -0.19
CA VAL A 111 8.08 -2.77 1.10
C VAL A 111 7.90 -1.28 1.41
N PRO A 112 8.91 -0.40 1.28
CA PRO A 112 8.70 1.04 1.40
C PRO A 112 8.09 1.65 0.13
N LEU A 113 8.36 1.08 -1.06
CA LEU A 113 7.87 1.65 -2.33
C LEU A 113 6.35 1.53 -2.48
N LEU A 114 5.75 0.44 -2.04
CA LEU A 114 4.30 0.21 -2.19
C LEU A 114 3.45 1.19 -1.37
N PRO A 115 3.74 1.48 -0.09
CA PRO A 115 3.08 2.54 0.66
C PRO A 115 3.28 3.93 0.06
N ILE A 116 4.46 4.22 -0.51
CA ILE A 116 4.71 5.47 -1.22
C ILE A 116 3.82 5.56 -2.48
N ALA A 117 3.78 4.49 -3.26
CA ALA A 117 2.92 4.37 -4.44
C ALA A 117 1.44 4.51 -4.04
N ALA A 118 1.02 3.92 -2.93
CA ALA A 118 -0.33 4.06 -2.39
C ALA A 118 -0.68 5.52 -2.08
N ALA A 119 0.20 6.23 -1.37
CA ALA A 119 -0.02 7.65 -1.08
C ALA A 119 -0.09 8.51 -2.36
N PHE A 120 0.70 8.17 -3.38
CA PHE A 120 0.66 8.85 -4.67
C PHE A 120 -0.62 8.56 -5.45
N VAL A 121 -1.03 7.30 -5.55
CA VAL A 121 -2.27 6.86 -6.22
C VAL A 121 -3.47 7.50 -5.55
N GLU A 122 -3.55 7.46 -4.22
CA GLU A 122 -4.61 8.13 -3.46
C GLU A 122 -4.66 9.62 -3.78
N HIS A 123 -3.52 10.30 -3.80
CA HIS A 123 -3.49 11.72 -4.14
C HIS A 123 -4.05 11.97 -5.54
N ARG A 124 -3.62 11.19 -6.54
CA ARG A 124 -4.09 11.35 -7.92
C ARG A 124 -5.58 11.07 -8.04
N LEU A 125 -6.08 10.05 -7.35
CA LEU A 125 -7.51 9.76 -7.28
C LEU A 125 -8.29 10.89 -6.61
N ALA A 126 -7.79 11.44 -5.51
CA ALA A 126 -8.45 12.55 -4.81
C ALA A 126 -8.54 13.80 -5.70
N VAL A 127 -7.49 14.11 -6.48
CA VAL A 127 -7.52 15.22 -7.44
C VAL A 127 -8.51 14.93 -8.57
N ALA A 128 -8.43 13.74 -9.16
CA ALA A 128 -9.30 13.37 -10.29
C ALA A 128 -10.78 13.35 -9.91
N LEU A 129 -11.11 12.82 -8.73
CA LEU A 129 -12.48 12.76 -8.23
C LEU A 129 -13.00 14.14 -7.81
N GLY A 130 -12.16 14.98 -7.18
CA GLY A 130 -12.51 16.36 -6.84
C GLY A 130 -12.80 17.21 -8.08
N SER A 131 -12.00 17.07 -9.14
CA SER A 131 -12.25 17.77 -10.41
C SER A 131 -13.51 17.28 -11.14
N ALA A 132 -13.90 16.02 -10.97
CA ALA A 132 -15.12 15.49 -11.56
C ALA A 132 -16.39 16.07 -10.90
N GLU A 133 -16.33 16.35 -9.59
CA GLU A 133 -17.45 16.92 -8.82
C GLU A 133 -17.75 18.38 -9.21
N GLU A 134 -16.71 19.18 -9.51
CA GLU A 134 -16.87 20.57 -9.99
C GLU A 134 -17.53 20.68 -11.38
N THR A 135 -17.47 19.61 -12.19
CA THR A 135 -18.05 19.58 -13.55
C THR A 135 -19.48 19.04 -13.63
N SER A 136 -20.07 18.59 -12.52
CA SER A 136 -21.45 18.10 -12.53
C SER A 136 -22.44 19.27 -12.53
N PRO A 137 -23.30 19.45 -13.55
CA PRO A 137 -24.30 20.51 -13.55
C PRO A 137 -25.28 20.30 -12.38
N ALA A 138 -25.60 21.39 -11.68
CA ALA A 138 -26.57 21.37 -10.59
C ALA A 138 -27.92 20.80 -11.06
N PRO A 139 -28.55 19.90 -10.29
CA PRO A 139 -29.84 19.32 -10.66
C PRO A 139 -30.97 20.28 -10.29
N ASP A 140 -31.01 21.49 -10.84
CA ASP A 140 -32.13 22.43 -10.67
C ASP A 140 -32.16 23.39 -11.88
N ALA A 141 -32.73 22.93 -12.99
CA ALA A 141 -33.15 23.78 -14.10
C ALA A 141 -34.18 23.07 -14.99
N LEU A 142 -35.23 22.47 -14.42
CA LEU A 142 -36.49 22.16 -15.13
C LEU A 142 -37.67 22.27 -14.16
#